data_AF-A0A2W2CQC9-F1
#
_entry.id   AF-A0A2W2CQC9-F1
#
_cell.length_a   1.000
_cell.length_b   1.000
_cell.length_c   1.000
_cell.angle_alpha   90.00
_cell.angle_beta   90.00
_cell.angle_gamma   90.00
#
_symmetry.space_group_name_H-M   'P 1'
#
loop_
_entity.id
_entity.type
_entity.pdbx_description
1 polymer ?
#
loop_
_entity_poly.entity_id
_entity_poly.type
_entity_poly.pdbx_seq_one_letter_code
_entity_poly.pdbx_strand_id
1 'polypeptide(L)'
;MGVAVWTYIVVKLFVFDVDRYLAAQLGATALRIVDFRLLVFLGFLALTLLLMRRKRTLWLLYVAFFPVVVLLFHFPWMLQRSGSWLPGIAVANIFYSLKQNFRRSFAIRVVELSAMVLILTTPSTAIMYAFAAAIAVALARTYLRTIRGALKPLRFLQGQVAWVGKFLKSPSVLGWASLPAELKRSRARRFNEAQLQKFTQSLGNALLAVKTANFYAYQLERYRRSSFPFVLSFASFGALYLYSIFALTFINLAIYKADASQFAAEAVPSFLTFVHYSLSGLFVNGIDSLSPHGTLALAMQILAGVLGPLLLMTLTLTAIVSFKQVREGEALEGALADIKESARNLNGWLTEEYEVPPGEALRRLQQMGAATAGLVALLASRIPGDFDDYFDVD
;
A
#
# COMPACT_ATOMS: atom_id res chain seq x y z
N MET A 1 -24.55 10.50 -5.45
CA MET A 1 -24.33 10.55 -3.98
C MET A 1 -22.95 11.05 -3.60
N GLY A 2 -21.83 10.47 -4.08
CA GLY A 2 -20.48 10.88 -3.67
C GLY A 2 -20.17 12.37 -3.90
N VAL A 3 -20.52 12.90 -5.09
CA VAL A 3 -20.36 14.32 -5.41
C VAL A 3 -21.12 15.21 -4.42
N ALA A 4 -22.40 14.93 -4.16
CA ALA A 4 -23.22 15.71 -3.23
C ALA A 4 -22.65 15.72 -1.79
N VAL A 5 -22.15 14.58 -1.31
CA VAL A 5 -21.50 14.50 0.02
C VAL A 5 -20.22 15.33 0.06
N TRP A 6 -19.40 15.29 -0.98
CA TRP A 6 -18.17 16.08 -1.03
C TRP A 6 -18.43 17.57 -1.23
N THR A 7 -19.43 17.94 -2.03
CA THR A 7 -19.89 19.33 -2.13
C THR A 7 -20.35 19.84 -0.76
N TYR A 8 -21.12 19.06 0.00
CA TYR A 8 -21.49 19.41 1.37
C TYR A 8 -20.26 19.61 2.27
N ILE A 9 -19.29 18.70 2.22
CA ILE A 9 -18.05 18.81 3.01
C ILE A 9 -17.27 20.08 2.64
N VAL A 10 -17.14 20.40 1.36
CA VAL A 10 -16.44 21.60 0.88
C VAL A 10 -17.17 22.88 1.31
N VAL A 11 -18.49 22.95 1.10
CA VAL A 11 -19.31 24.10 1.54
C VAL A 11 -19.18 24.29 3.05
N LYS A 12 -19.21 23.20 3.81
CA LYS A 12 -19.08 23.25 5.27
C LYS A 12 -17.70 23.67 5.76
N LEU A 13 -16.63 23.22 5.10
CA LEU A 13 -15.25 23.54 5.48
C LEU A 13 -14.84 24.96 5.09
N PHE A 14 -15.35 25.49 3.96
CA PHE A 14 -14.86 26.74 3.38
C PHE A 14 -15.87 27.88 3.34
N VAL A 15 -17.17 27.61 3.36
CA VAL A 15 -18.21 28.63 3.15
C VAL A 15 -18.98 28.91 4.45
N PHE A 16 -19.57 27.89 5.06
CA PHE A 16 -20.49 28.09 6.18
C PHE A 16 -20.64 26.83 7.06
N ASP A 17 -20.48 26.96 8.38
CA ASP A 17 -20.66 25.84 9.32
C ASP A 17 -22.15 25.59 9.60
N VAL A 18 -22.81 24.93 8.65
CA VAL A 18 -24.24 24.58 8.69
C VAL A 18 -24.61 23.89 9.99
N ASP A 19 -23.78 22.97 10.51
CA ASP A 19 -24.14 22.24 11.73
C ASP A 19 -24.16 23.16 12.94
N ARG A 20 -23.20 24.10 13.05
CA ARG A 20 -23.12 24.98 14.22
C ARG A 20 -24.29 25.97 14.23
N TYR A 21 -24.70 26.43 13.04
CA TYR A 21 -25.92 27.22 12.87
C TYR A 21 -27.18 26.45 13.30
N LEU A 22 -27.35 25.22 12.82
CA LEU A 22 -28.50 24.39 13.21
C LEU A 22 -28.48 24.02 14.70
N ALA A 23 -27.30 23.70 15.26
CA ALA A 23 -27.17 23.38 16.67
C ALA A 23 -27.42 24.57 17.59
N ALA A 24 -27.08 25.79 17.16
CA ALA A 24 -27.43 27.00 17.90
C ALA A 24 -28.95 27.17 18.04
N GLN A 25 -29.72 26.74 17.03
CA GLN A 25 -31.20 26.77 17.07
C GLN A 25 -31.80 25.67 17.96
N LEU A 26 -31.11 24.54 18.14
CA LEU A 26 -31.56 23.39 18.94
C LEU A 26 -31.15 23.45 20.43
N GLY A 27 -30.33 24.45 20.81
CA GLY A 27 -29.91 24.71 22.19
C GLY A 27 -28.48 24.27 22.54
N ALA A 28 -28.04 24.63 23.74
CA ALA A 28 -26.65 24.49 24.19
C ALA A 28 -26.12 23.04 24.21
N THR A 29 -26.99 22.06 24.43
CA THR A 29 -26.62 20.64 24.43
C THR A 29 -26.25 20.16 23.02
N ALA A 30 -26.96 20.63 21.98
CA ALA A 30 -26.67 20.29 20.59
C ALA A 30 -25.32 20.87 20.13
N LEU A 31 -24.98 22.08 20.59
CA LEU A 31 -23.67 22.70 20.34
C LEU A 31 -22.52 21.83 20.85
N ARG A 32 -22.62 21.30 22.08
CA ARG A 32 -21.59 20.39 22.62
C ARG A 32 -21.44 19.13 21.77
N ILE A 33 -22.53 18.55 21.26
CA ILE A 33 -22.45 17.36 20.39
C ILE A 33 -21.78 17.71 19.06
N VAL A 34 -22.07 18.89 18.50
CA VAL A 34 -21.44 19.38 17.27
C VAL A 34 -19.94 19.60 17.45
N ASP A 35 -19.48 20.04 18.63
CA ASP A 35 -18.05 20.17 18.92
C ASP A 35 -17.31 18.81 18.86
N PHE A 36 -17.99 17.72 19.23
CA PHE A 36 -17.46 16.36 19.17
C PHE A 36 -17.82 15.59 17.88
N ARG A 37 -18.44 16.24 16.87
CA ARG A 37 -18.95 15.56 15.66
C ARG A 37 -17.91 14.73 14.92
N LEU A 38 -16.66 15.22 14.86
CA LEU A 38 -15.56 14.53 14.18
C LEU A 38 -15.24 13.21 14.89
N LEU A 39 -15.23 13.21 16.23
CA LEU A 39 -14.97 12.02 17.03
C LEU A 39 -16.12 11.01 16.93
N VAL A 40 -17.36 11.49 17.00
CA VAL A 40 -18.54 10.63 16.83
C VAL A 40 -18.52 9.98 15.45
N PHE A 41 -18.23 10.75 14.40
CA PHE A 41 -18.11 10.23 13.04
C PHE A 41 -16.98 9.22 12.89
N LEU A 42 -15.77 9.54 13.38
CA LEU A 42 -14.61 8.64 13.30
C LEU A 42 -14.83 7.36 14.12
N GLY A 43 -15.41 7.48 15.32
CA GLY A 43 -15.75 6.36 16.18
C GLY A 43 -16.80 5.45 15.55
N PHE A 44 -17.88 6.03 15.01
CA PHE A 44 -18.90 5.27 14.28
C PHE A 44 -18.30 4.59 13.05
N LEU A 45 -17.47 5.29 12.28
CA LEU A 45 -16.80 4.73 11.11
C LEU A 45 -15.86 3.57 11.49
N ALA A 46 -15.09 3.70 12.57
CA ALA A 46 -14.23 2.64 13.08
C ALA A 46 -15.01 1.43 13.57
N LEU A 47 -16.06 1.64 14.37
CA LEU A 47 -16.91 0.57 14.85
C LEU A 47 -17.59 -0.15 13.68
N THR A 48 -18.10 0.59 12.71
CA THR A 48 -18.71 0.04 11.50
C THR A 48 -17.69 -0.77 10.70
N LEU A 49 -16.45 -0.27 10.54
CA LEU A 49 -15.38 -0.99 9.85
C LEU A 49 -14.93 -2.27 10.58
N LEU A 50 -15.01 -2.27 11.91
CA LEU A 50 -14.65 -3.41 12.74
C LEU A 50 -15.76 -4.48 12.76
N LEU A 51 -17.03 -4.07 12.84
CA LEU A 51 -18.19 -4.96 12.97
C LEU A 51 -18.77 -5.43 11.64
N MET A 52 -18.72 -4.64 10.57
CA MET A 52 -19.42 -5.00 9.32
C MET A 52 -18.67 -6.05 8.48
N ARG A 53 -19.46 -6.96 7.90
CA ARG A 53 -19.01 -7.90 6.87
C ARG A 53 -18.54 -7.16 5.60
N ARG A 54 -17.52 -7.75 4.96
CA ARG A 54 -16.67 -7.18 3.89
C ARG A 54 -17.39 -6.48 2.73
N LYS A 55 -18.64 -6.82 2.39
CA LYS A 55 -19.36 -6.26 1.23
C LYS A 55 -19.96 -4.87 1.48
N ARG A 56 -20.57 -4.62 2.65
CA ARG A 56 -21.22 -3.32 2.94
C ARG A 56 -20.22 -2.22 3.26
N THR A 57 -19.10 -2.58 3.88
CA THR A 57 -18.01 -1.66 4.20
C THR A 57 -17.36 -1.03 2.97
N LEU A 58 -17.36 -1.72 1.82
CA LEU A 58 -16.80 -1.20 0.57
C LEU A 58 -17.60 -0.01 0.01
N TRP A 59 -18.92 -0.01 0.17
CA TRP A 59 -19.77 1.10 -0.30
C TRP A 59 -19.52 2.38 0.50
N LEU A 60 -19.43 2.28 1.83
CA LEU A 60 -19.12 3.42 2.70
C LEU A 60 -17.70 3.96 2.43
N LEU A 61 -16.73 3.06 2.27
CA LEU A 61 -15.36 3.43 1.89
C LEU A 61 -15.33 4.14 0.53
N TYR A 62 -16.11 3.69 -0.44
CA TYR A 62 -16.15 4.34 -1.76
C TYR A 62 -16.60 5.80 -1.67
N VAL A 63 -17.64 6.11 -0.90
CA VAL A 63 -18.13 7.49 -0.71
C VAL A 63 -17.10 8.32 0.06
N ALA A 64 -16.57 7.79 1.15
CA ALA A 64 -15.60 8.47 2.00
C ALA A 64 -14.26 8.74 1.30
N PHE A 65 -13.84 7.86 0.38
CA PHE A 65 -12.58 7.97 -0.35
C PHE A 65 -12.78 8.37 -1.82
N PHE A 66 -13.94 8.94 -2.20
CA PHE A 66 -14.23 9.28 -3.59
C PHE A 66 -13.13 10.11 -4.30
N PRO A 67 -12.55 11.17 -3.70
CA PRO A 67 -11.47 11.93 -4.33
C PRO A 67 -10.22 11.08 -4.58
N VAL A 68 -9.89 10.22 -3.63
CA VAL A 68 -8.77 9.28 -3.74
C VAL A 68 -9.05 8.26 -4.84
N VAL A 69 -10.29 7.77 -4.96
CA VAL A 69 -10.70 6.88 -6.05
C VAL A 69 -10.58 7.59 -7.40
N VAL A 70 -11.01 8.85 -7.52
CA VAL A 70 -10.89 9.64 -8.76
C VAL A 70 -9.41 9.85 -9.14
N LEU A 71 -8.55 10.13 -8.16
CA LEU A 71 -7.10 10.21 -8.37
C LEU A 71 -6.52 8.85 -8.83
N LEU A 72 -6.98 7.75 -8.24
CA LEU A 72 -6.58 6.40 -8.65
C LEU A 72 -7.09 6.02 -10.03
N PHE A 73 -8.18 6.60 -10.53
CA PHE A 73 -8.63 6.42 -11.90
C PHE A 73 -7.76 7.13 -12.93
N HIS A 74 -7.13 8.25 -12.55
CA HIS A 74 -6.17 8.95 -13.42
C HIS A 74 -4.80 8.28 -13.42
N PHE A 75 -4.51 7.49 -12.39
CA PHE A 75 -3.22 6.84 -12.23
C PHE A 75 -2.86 5.86 -13.38
N PRO A 76 -3.74 4.97 -13.87
CA PRO A 76 -3.48 4.14 -15.06
C PRO A 76 -3.08 4.94 -16.29
N TRP A 77 -3.71 6.10 -16.52
CA TRP A 77 -3.38 6.96 -17.64
C TRP A 77 -1.98 7.57 -17.49
N MET A 78 -1.61 7.98 -16.27
CA MET A 78 -0.23 8.42 -15.98
C MET A 78 0.79 7.31 -16.17
N LEU A 79 0.48 6.07 -15.78
CA LEU A 79 1.36 4.92 -15.99
C LEU A 79 1.63 4.68 -17.47
N GLN A 80 0.57 4.67 -18.28
CA GLN A 80 0.69 4.49 -19.71
C GLN A 80 1.54 5.60 -20.36
N ARG A 81 1.33 6.85 -19.93
CA ARG A 81 2.09 8.00 -20.45
C ARG A 81 3.57 7.98 -20.06
N SER A 82 3.91 7.40 -18.91
CA SER A 82 5.30 7.30 -18.44
C SER A 82 6.15 6.26 -19.18
N GLY A 83 5.52 5.36 -19.95
CA GLY A 83 6.20 4.27 -20.64
C GLY A 83 6.86 3.23 -19.72
N SER A 84 6.67 3.34 -18.40
CA SER A 84 7.29 2.47 -17.40
C SER A 84 6.22 1.85 -16.49
N TRP A 85 6.31 0.54 -16.28
CA TRP A 85 5.41 -0.18 -15.36
C TRP A 85 5.86 -0.10 -13.90
N LEU A 86 7.06 0.44 -13.64
CA LEU A 86 7.67 0.51 -12.31
C LEU A 86 6.83 1.30 -11.29
N PRO A 87 6.29 2.49 -11.60
CA PRO A 87 5.44 3.20 -10.65
C PRO A 87 4.15 2.43 -10.36
N GLY A 88 3.65 1.65 -11.34
CA GLY A 88 2.46 0.82 -11.18
C GLY A 88 2.70 -0.30 -10.18
N ILE A 89 3.85 -0.96 -10.26
CA ILE A 89 4.27 -1.97 -9.29
C ILE A 89 4.53 -1.34 -7.92
N ALA A 90 5.13 -0.14 -7.86
CA ALA A 90 5.34 0.60 -6.62
C ALA A 90 4.00 0.90 -5.92
N VAL A 91 2.99 1.35 -6.67
CA VAL A 91 1.65 1.61 -6.14
C VAL A 91 0.95 0.31 -5.73
N ALA A 92 1.08 -0.76 -6.51
CA ALA A 92 0.59 -2.08 -6.12
C ALA A 92 1.21 -2.55 -4.79
N ASN A 93 2.49 -2.25 -4.55
CA ASN A 93 3.17 -2.54 -3.29
C ASN A 93 2.59 -1.74 -2.11
N ILE A 94 2.31 -0.45 -2.30
CA ILE A 94 1.62 0.38 -1.30
C ILE A 94 0.25 -0.23 -0.97
N PHE A 95 -0.55 -0.58 -1.99
CA PHE A 95 -1.86 -1.19 -1.78
C PHE A 95 -1.81 -2.55 -1.10
N TYR A 96 -0.85 -3.39 -1.47
CA TYR A 96 -0.64 -4.67 -0.82
C TYR A 96 -0.32 -4.49 0.67
N SER A 97 0.60 -3.58 0.98
CA SER A 97 1.01 -3.26 2.35
C SER A 97 -0.12 -2.66 3.18
N LEU A 98 -0.92 -1.78 2.56
CA LEU A 98 -2.12 -1.20 3.15
C LEU A 98 -3.16 -2.29 3.45
N LYS A 99 -3.51 -3.11 2.46
CA LYS A 99 -4.54 -4.17 2.56
C LYS A 99 -4.23 -5.17 3.68
N GLN A 100 -2.97 -5.63 3.79
CA GLN A 100 -2.60 -6.65 4.78
C GLN A 100 -2.87 -6.19 6.22
N ASN A 101 -2.80 -4.88 6.49
CA ASN A 101 -2.87 -4.34 7.84
C ASN A 101 -3.96 -3.28 8.02
N PHE A 102 -4.79 -3.04 7.00
CA PHE A 102 -5.69 -1.87 6.93
C PHE A 102 -6.57 -1.77 8.17
N ARG A 103 -7.31 -2.82 8.51
CA ARG A 103 -8.26 -2.83 9.64
C ARG A 103 -7.60 -2.46 10.96
N ARG A 104 -6.46 -3.10 11.26
CA ARG A 104 -5.74 -2.91 12.52
C ARG A 104 -5.07 -1.54 12.59
N SER A 105 -4.46 -1.09 11.48
CA SER A 105 -3.89 0.25 11.39
C SER A 105 -4.96 1.32 11.53
N PHE A 106 -6.07 1.18 10.82
CA PHE A 106 -7.19 2.12 10.86
C PHE A 106 -7.76 2.26 12.27
N ALA A 107 -8.04 1.14 12.95
CA ALA A 107 -8.54 1.17 14.33
C ALA A 107 -7.59 1.90 15.28
N ILE A 108 -6.27 1.65 15.17
CA ILE A 108 -5.27 2.34 15.99
C ILE A 108 -5.24 3.84 15.68
N ARG A 109 -5.26 4.23 14.40
CA ARG A 109 -5.29 5.65 14.01
C ARG A 109 -6.52 6.36 14.56
N VAL A 110 -7.68 5.70 14.57
CA VAL A 110 -8.89 6.29 15.16
C VAL A 110 -8.77 6.43 16.67
N VAL A 111 -8.26 5.42 17.38
CA VAL A 111 -8.01 5.51 18.83
C VAL A 111 -7.01 6.62 19.15
N GLU A 112 -5.94 6.76 18.37
CA GLU A 112 -4.95 7.82 18.51
C GLU A 112 -5.56 9.21 18.29
N LEU A 113 -6.32 9.40 17.21
CA LEU A 113 -7.00 10.67 16.95
C LEU A 113 -7.99 11.00 18.06
N SER A 114 -8.71 10.01 18.58
CA SER A 114 -9.59 10.19 19.73
C SER A 114 -8.83 10.59 21.00
N ALA A 115 -7.69 9.94 21.26
CA ALA A 115 -6.81 10.28 22.37
C ALA A 115 -6.29 11.73 22.25
N MET A 116 -5.85 12.15 21.05
CA MET A 116 -5.38 13.52 20.78
C MET A 116 -6.46 14.56 21.07
N VAL A 117 -7.68 14.36 20.58
CA VAL A 117 -8.79 15.29 20.85
C VAL A 117 -9.15 15.31 22.33
N LEU A 118 -9.19 14.15 22.99
CA LEU A 118 -9.51 14.07 24.42
C LEU A 118 -8.44 14.74 25.29
N ILE A 119 -7.16 14.65 24.93
CA ILE A 119 -6.08 15.42 25.59
C ILE A 119 -6.35 16.93 25.50
N LEU A 120 -6.84 17.41 24.36
CA LEU A 120 -7.14 18.83 24.17
C LEU A 120 -8.35 19.30 25.00
N THR A 121 -9.39 18.47 25.11
CA THR A 121 -10.68 18.90 25.69
C THR A 121 -10.89 18.50 27.14
N THR A 122 -10.26 17.42 27.63
CA THR A 122 -10.50 16.92 28.98
C THR A 122 -9.82 17.79 30.04
N PRO A 123 -10.44 18.02 31.21
CA PRO A 123 -9.76 18.59 32.38
C PRO A 123 -9.15 17.52 33.30
N SER A 124 -9.48 16.23 33.11
CA SER A 124 -9.04 15.18 34.04
C SER A 124 -7.59 14.75 33.79
N THR A 125 -6.73 14.97 34.79
CA THR A 125 -5.31 14.58 34.82
C THR A 125 -5.10 13.08 34.56
N ALA A 126 -5.88 12.21 35.20
CA ALA A 126 -5.76 10.76 35.04
C ALA A 126 -6.05 10.33 33.58
N ILE A 127 -7.04 10.94 32.96
CA ILE A 127 -7.42 10.67 31.57
C ILE A 127 -6.30 11.15 30.61
N MET A 128 -5.67 12.30 30.89
CA MET A 128 -4.54 12.79 30.07
C MET A 128 -3.37 11.82 30.07
N TYR A 129 -2.94 11.34 31.24
CA TYR A 129 -1.84 10.36 31.33
C TYR A 129 -2.19 9.04 30.66
N ALA A 130 -3.42 8.55 30.81
CA ALA A 130 -3.87 7.33 30.15
C ALA A 130 -3.80 7.46 28.61
N PHE A 131 -4.22 8.59 28.05
CA PHE A 131 -4.13 8.83 26.61
C PHE A 131 -2.71 9.10 26.12
N ALA A 132 -1.88 9.79 26.91
CA ALA A 132 -0.46 9.95 26.62
C ALA A 132 0.23 8.57 26.52
N ALA A 133 -0.02 7.68 27.48
CA ALA A 133 0.49 6.31 27.47
C ALA A 133 -0.03 5.52 26.26
N ALA A 134 -1.30 5.66 25.89
CA ALA A 134 -1.86 5.00 24.72
C ALA A 134 -1.18 5.45 23.41
N ILE A 135 -0.93 6.76 23.25
CA ILE A 135 -0.20 7.30 22.09
C ILE A 135 1.25 6.81 22.10
N ALA A 136 1.92 6.77 23.26
CA ALA A 136 3.29 6.27 23.37
C ALA A 136 3.40 4.79 22.97
N VAL A 137 2.47 3.94 23.41
CA VAL A 137 2.41 2.52 23.03
C VAL A 137 2.17 2.37 21.52
N ALA A 138 1.28 3.19 20.96
CA ALA A 138 1.00 3.15 19.52
C ALA A 138 2.19 3.63 18.67
N LEU A 139 2.93 4.63 19.16
CA LEU A 139 4.19 5.10 18.59
C LEU A 139 5.25 3.99 18.60
N ALA A 140 5.54 3.42 19.76
CA ALA A 140 6.51 2.33 19.92
C ALA A 140 6.17 1.14 19.01
N ARG A 141 4.89 0.78 18.92
CA ARG A 141 4.42 -0.27 18.04
C ARG A 141 4.62 0.07 16.56
N THR A 142 4.41 1.32 16.17
CA THR A 142 4.64 1.77 14.79
C THR A 142 6.13 1.68 14.44
N TYR A 143 7.02 2.09 15.34
CA TYR A 143 8.47 1.89 15.20
C TYR A 143 8.84 0.42 15.00
N LEU A 144 8.44 -0.45 15.92
CA LEU A 144 8.73 -1.89 15.84
C LEU A 144 8.23 -2.50 14.53
N ARG A 145 7.06 -2.07 14.06
CA ARG A 145 6.51 -2.53 12.78
C ARG A 145 7.33 -2.02 11.60
N THR A 146 7.70 -0.75 11.57
CA THR A 146 8.49 -0.16 10.48
C THR A 146 9.87 -0.78 10.40
N ILE A 147 10.56 -0.94 11.54
CA ILE A 147 11.87 -1.62 11.62
C ILE A 147 11.75 -3.07 11.13
N ARG A 148 10.78 -3.85 11.64
CA ARG A 148 10.56 -5.24 11.18
C ARG A 148 10.16 -5.32 9.70
N GLY A 149 9.47 -4.31 9.18
CA GLY A 149 9.09 -4.21 7.78
C GLY A 149 10.29 -3.93 6.88
N ALA A 150 11.15 -3.01 7.30
CA ALA A 150 12.39 -2.65 6.61
C ALA A 150 13.37 -3.82 6.50
N LEU A 151 13.40 -4.70 7.51
CA LEU A 151 14.20 -5.93 7.48
C LEU A 151 13.59 -7.04 6.61
N LYS A 152 12.34 -6.90 6.13
CA LYS A 152 11.64 -7.90 5.30
C LYS A 152 11.11 -7.27 4.00
N PRO A 153 11.97 -6.68 3.15
CA PRO A 153 11.56 -5.95 1.95
C PRO A 153 10.85 -6.82 0.89
N LEU A 154 10.82 -8.14 1.10
CA LEU A 154 10.46 -9.12 0.09
C LEU A 154 9.02 -9.63 0.08
N ARG A 155 8.23 -9.28 1.08
CA ARG A 155 6.88 -9.85 1.24
C ARG A 155 5.93 -9.53 0.08
N PHE A 156 6.11 -8.36 -0.54
CA PHE A 156 5.33 -7.98 -1.70
C PHE A 156 5.71 -8.83 -2.92
N LEU A 157 7.01 -8.91 -3.24
CA LEU A 157 7.50 -9.67 -4.39
C LEU A 157 7.16 -11.16 -4.28
N GLN A 158 7.39 -11.77 -3.11
CA GLN A 158 6.99 -13.16 -2.84
C GLN A 158 5.47 -13.35 -2.98
N GLY A 159 4.68 -12.38 -2.52
CA GLY A 159 3.22 -12.39 -2.69
C GLY A 159 2.80 -12.34 -4.16
N GLN A 160 3.47 -11.53 -4.98
CA GLN A 160 3.21 -11.44 -6.42
C GLN A 160 3.63 -12.73 -7.15
N VAL A 161 4.81 -13.26 -6.86
CA VAL A 161 5.30 -14.54 -7.39
C VAL A 161 4.32 -15.67 -7.09
N ALA A 162 3.93 -15.83 -5.83
CA ALA A 162 2.99 -16.87 -5.42
C ALA A 162 1.62 -16.69 -6.08
N TRP A 163 1.20 -15.44 -6.29
CA TRP A 163 -0.05 -15.14 -6.98
C TRP A 163 0.01 -15.52 -8.46
N VAL A 164 1.08 -15.17 -9.18
CA VAL A 164 1.30 -15.53 -10.59
C VAL A 164 1.37 -17.04 -10.75
N GLY A 165 2.15 -17.72 -9.92
CA GLY A 165 2.26 -19.19 -9.96
C GLY A 165 0.91 -19.89 -9.74
N LYS A 166 0.11 -19.40 -8.77
CA LYS A 166 -1.26 -19.90 -8.55
C LYS A 166 -2.20 -19.58 -9.69
N PHE A 167 -2.08 -18.40 -10.31
CA PHE A 167 -2.88 -18.00 -11.45
C PHE A 167 -2.63 -18.91 -12.65
N LEU A 168 -1.36 -19.18 -12.99
CA LEU A 168 -1.00 -20.07 -14.10
C LEU A 168 -1.44 -21.51 -13.87
N LYS A 169 -1.39 -22.00 -12.62
CA LYS A 169 -1.85 -23.35 -12.24
C LYS A 169 -3.36 -23.43 -12.01
N SER A 170 -4.10 -22.35 -12.21
CA SER A 170 -5.53 -22.35 -11.92
C SER A 170 -6.31 -23.15 -12.98
N PRO A 171 -7.36 -23.90 -12.58
CA PRO A 171 -8.20 -24.64 -13.53
C PRO A 171 -8.85 -23.73 -14.58
N SER A 172 -9.08 -22.45 -14.26
CA SER A 172 -9.62 -21.48 -15.20
C SER A 172 -8.65 -21.18 -16.33
N VAL A 173 -7.37 -20.90 -16.00
CA VAL A 173 -6.34 -20.63 -17.02
C VAL A 173 -6.06 -21.88 -17.84
N LEU A 174 -5.92 -23.04 -17.20
CA LEU A 174 -5.74 -24.32 -17.90
C LEU A 174 -6.94 -24.68 -18.77
N GLY A 175 -8.16 -24.42 -18.29
CA GLY A 175 -9.39 -24.61 -19.05
C GLY A 175 -9.44 -23.76 -20.31
N TRP A 176 -9.04 -22.49 -20.24
CA TRP A 176 -9.00 -21.59 -21.40
C TRP A 176 -7.85 -21.88 -22.37
N ALA A 177 -6.76 -22.45 -21.85
CA ALA A 177 -5.58 -22.81 -22.63
C ALA A 177 -5.67 -24.21 -23.25
N SER A 178 -6.54 -25.08 -22.74
CA SER A 178 -6.67 -26.47 -23.23
C SER A 178 -7.45 -26.59 -24.52
N LEU A 179 -7.13 -27.62 -25.30
CA LEU A 179 -7.90 -27.97 -26.47
C LEU A 179 -9.27 -28.52 -26.06
N PRO A 180 -10.37 -28.01 -26.65
CA PRO A 180 -11.68 -28.63 -26.52
C PRO A 180 -11.63 -30.14 -26.82
N ALA A 181 -12.31 -30.95 -26.02
CA ALA A 181 -12.30 -32.43 -26.14
C ALA A 181 -12.73 -32.92 -27.54
N GLU A 182 -13.56 -32.15 -28.23
CA GLU A 182 -13.96 -32.38 -29.62
C GLU A 182 -12.76 -32.40 -30.58
N LEU A 183 -11.82 -31.45 -30.40
CA LEU A 183 -10.62 -31.32 -31.24
C LEU A 183 -9.59 -32.41 -30.95
N LYS A 184 -9.50 -32.86 -29.68
CA LYS A 184 -8.59 -33.94 -29.27
C LYS A 184 -8.97 -35.30 -29.87
N ARG A 185 -10.28 -35.57 -30.00
CA ARG A 185 -10.80 -36.85 -30.51
C ARG A 185 -10.80 -36.91 -32.03
N SER A 186 -10.97 -35.76 -32.67
CA SER A 186 -10.94 -35.67 -34.11
C SER A 186 -9.50 -35.72 -34.62
N ARG A 187 -8.99 -36.91 -34.96
CA ARG A 187 -7.97 -37.05 -36.04
C ARG A 187 -8.55 -36.65 -37.41
N ALA A 188 -9.44 -35.65 -37.44
CA ALA A 188 -10.08 -35.20 -38.64
C ALA A 188 -9.05 -34.44 -39.46
N ARG A 189 -8.85 -34.87 -40.71
CA ARG A 189 -7.91 -34.22 -41.65
C ARG A 189 -8.25 -32.75 -41.95
N ARG A 190 -9.44 -32.26 -41.57
CA ARG A 190 -9.88 -30.88 -41.78
C ARG A 190 -10.75 -30.41 -40.60
N PHE A 191 -10.36 -29.30 -39.99
CA PHE A 191 -11.22 -28.57 -39.06
C PHE A 191 -12.26 -27.76 -39.83
N ASN A 192 -13.48 -27.69 -39.31
CA ASN A 192 -14.44 -26.68 -39.77
C ASN A 192 -14.06 -25.29 -39.23
N GLU A 193 -14.68 -24.23 -39.76
CA GLU A 193 -14.35 -22.84 -39.39
C GLU A 193 -14.52 -22.56 -37.89
N ALA A 194 -15.59 -23.07 -37.28
CA ALA A 194 -15.85 -22.91 -35.84
C ALA A 194 -14.82 -23.65 -34.96
N GLN A 195 -14.39 -24.84 -35.38
CA GLN A 195 -13.34 -25.62 -34.73
C GLN A 195 -11.99 -24.92 -34.85
N LEU A 196 -11.68 -24.39 -36.03
CA LEU A 196 -10.48 -23.61 -36.28
C LEU A 196 -10.44 -22.35 -35.41
N GLN A 197 -11.54 -21.61 -35.33
CA GLN A 197 -11.64 -20.42 -34.48
C GLN A 197 -11.43 -20.76 -32.99
N LYS A 198 -12.05 -21.83 -32.50
CA LYS A 198 -11.84 -22.32 -31.12
C LYS A 198 -10.39 -22.72 -30.88
N PHE A 199 -9.77 -23.45 -31.81
CA PHE A 199 -8.37 -23.83 -31.75
C PHE A 199 -7.45 -22.60 -31.65
N THR A 200 -7.63 -21.64 -32.58
CA THR A 200 -6.87 -20.39 -32.61
C THR A 200 -7.06 -19.58 -31.34
N GLN A 201 -8.27 -19.54 -30.79
CA GLN A 201 -8.56 -18.83 -29.55
C GLN A 201 -7.90 -19.49 -28.34
N SER A 202 -8.01 -20.81 -28.17
CA SER A 202 -7.38 -21.53 -27.06
C SER A 202 -5.85 -21.44 -27.12
N LEU A 203 -5.25 -21.65 -28.30
CA LEU A 203 -3.82 -21.50 -28.51
C LEU A 203 -3.35 -20.06 -28.26
N GLY A 204 -4.12 -19.07 -28.72
CA GLY A 204 -3.85 -17.66 -28.49
C GLY A 204 -3.90 -17.28 -27.01
N ASN A 205 -4.91 -17.75 -26.28
CA ASN A 205 -5.05 -17.52 -24.84
C ASN A 205 -3.91 -18.18 -24.04
N ALA A 206 -3.54 -19.40 -24.43
CA ALA A 206 -2.43 -20.13 -23.85
C ALA A 206 -1.10 -19.37 -23.97
N LEU A 207 -0.73 -18.98 -25.20
CA LEU A 207 0.49 -18.21 -25.45
C LEU A 207 0.45 -16.85 -24.75
N LEU A 208 -0.71 -16.19 -24.74
CA LEU A 208 -0.90 -14.93 -24.03
C LEU A 208 -0.70 -15.09 -22.52
N ALA A 209 -1.18 -16.16 -21.90
CA ALA A 209 -1.00 -16.43 -20.47
C ALA A 209 0.48 -16.61 -20.10
N VAL A 210 1.21 -17.43 -20.88
CA VAL A 210 2.66 -17.63 -20.72
C VAL A 210 3.39 -16.28 -20.84
N LYS A 211 3.13 -15.55 -21.93
CA LYS A 211 3.84 -14.29 -22.20
C LYS A 211 3.51 -13.19 -21.21
N THR A 212 2.27 -13.14 -20.74
CA THR A 212 1.89 -12.21 -19.67
C THR A 212 2.65 -12.53 -18.38
N ALA A 213 2.82 -13.81 -18.04
CA ALA A 213 3.60 -14.20 -16.87
C ALA A 213 5.09 -13.87 -17.01
N ASN A 214 5.71 -14.17 -18.16
CA ASN A 214 7.11 -13.80 -18.42
C ASN A 214 7.30 -12.28 -18.40
N PHE A 215 6.42 -11.53 -19.07
CA PHE A 215 6.43 -10.07 -19.05
C PHE A 215 6.32 -9.55 -17.62
N TYR A 216 5.39 -10.09 -16.82
CA TYR A 216 5.20 -9.66 -15.45
C TYR A 216 6.41 -10.01 -14.56
N ALA A 217 7.01 -11.20 -14.72
CA ALA A 217 8.24 -11.59 -14.05
C ALA A 217 9.38 -10.61 -14.38
N TYR A 218 9.51 -10.23 -15.65
CA TYR A 218 10.47 -9.23 -16.11
C TYR A 218 10.22 -7.87 -15.45
N GLN A 219 8.96 -7.40 -15.38
CA GLN A 219 8.66 -6.14 -14.69
C GLN A 219 8.94 -6.20 -13.19
N LEU A 220 8.69 -7.34 -12.53
CA LEU A 220 9.06 -7.54 -11.12
C LEU A 220 10.58 -7.48 -10.92
N GLU A 221 11.35 -8.07 -11.84
CA GLU A 221 12.81 -7.98 -11.80
C GLU A 221 13.29 -6.54 -12.00
N ARG A 222 12.75 -5.81 -12.99
CA ARG A 222 13.09 -4.39 -13.17
C ARG A 222 12.74 -3.57 -11.95
N TYR A 223 11.59 -3.80 -11.34
CA TYR A 223 11.18 -3.12 -10.11
C TYR A 223 12.14 -3.41 -8.95
N ARG A 224 12.57 -4.66 -8.79
CA ARG A 224 13.59 -5.05 -7.81
C ARG A 224 14.91 -4.28 -8.02
N ARG A 225 15.40 -4.23 -9.26
CA ARG A 225 16.67 -3.57 -9.61
C ARG A 225 16.57 -2.03 -9.58
N SER A 226 15.35 -1.47 -9.57
CA SER A 226 15.13 -0.03 -9.54
C SER A 226 15.31 0.58 -8.15
N SER A 227 15.37 1.91 -8.07
CA SER A 227 15.39 2.67 -6.82
C SER A 227 14.00 2.79 -6.15
N PHE A 228 12.92 2.33 -6.78
CA PHE A 228 11.56 2.49 -6.23
C PHE A 228 11.36 1.86 -4.85
N PRO A 229 11.82 0.63 -4.56
CA PRO A 229 11.72 0.05 -3.22
C PRO A 229 12.41 0.92 -2.16
N PHE A 230 13.54 1.54 -2.51
CA PHE A 230 14.25 2.46 -1.65
C PHE A 230 13.46 3.76 -1.42
N VAL A 231 12.93 4.37 -2.49
CA VAL A 231 12.08 5.58 -2.39
C VAL A 231 10.84 5.33 -1.52
N LEU A 232 10.19 4.18 -1.67
CA LEU A 232 9.04 3.81 -0.83
C LEU A 232 9.43 3.60 0.64
N SER A 233 10.62 3.04 0.88
CA SER A 233 11.15 2.90 2.25
C SER A 233 11.43 4.27 2.86
N PHE A 234 12.10 5.16 2.12
CA PHE A 234 12.36 6.53 2.54
C PHE A 234 11.06 7.29 2.84
N ALA A 235 10.05 7.20 1.98
CA ALA A 235 8.73 7.79 2.21
C ALA A 235 8.06 7.24 3.48
N SER A 236 8.21 5.94 3.74
CA SER A 236 7.67 5.30 4.96
C SER A 236 8.38 5.78 6.23
N PHE A 237 9.70 5.98 6.20
CA PHE A 237 10.46 6.55 7.31
C PHE A 237 10.15 8.04 7.50
N GLY A 238 10.01 8.82 6.43
CA GLY A 238 9.58 10.21 6.50
C GLY A 238 8.19 10.35 7.12
N ALA A 239 7.25 9.48 6.74
CA ALA A 239 5.94 9.43 7.37
C ALA A 239 6.00 9.03 8.85
N LEU A 240 6.88 8.09 9.22
CA LEU A 240 7.11 7.73 10.63
C LEU A 240 7.70 8.90 11.41
N TYR A 241 8.68 9.61 10.85
CA TYR A 241 9.31 10.78 11.45
C TYR A 241 8.28 11.90 11.74
N LEU A 242 7.47 12.27 10.74
CA LEU A 242 6.39 13.23 10.92
C LEU A 242 5.41 12.77 12.01
N TYR A 243 5.01 11.50 11.96
CA TYR A 243 4.13 10.94 12.98
C TYR A 243 4.76 10.96 14.38
N SER A 244 6.06 10.72 14.53
CA SER A 244 6.78 10.83 15.82
C SER A 244 6.72 12.24 16.39
N ILE A 245 6.93 13.27 15.56
CA ILE A 245 6.82 14.66 15.99
C ILE A 245 5.42 14.92 16.56
N PHE A 246 4.37 14.56 15.83
CA PHE A 246 2.99 14.76 16.31
C PHE A 246 2.68 13.93 17.56
N ALA A 247 3.06 12.66 17.60
CA ALA A 247 2.81 11.79 18.75
C ALA A 247 3.50 12.34 20.02
N LEU A 248 4.77 12.69 19.93
CA LEU A 248 5.53 13.29 21.04
C LEU A 248 4.96 14.65 21.46
N THR A 249 4.50 15.46 20.50
CA THR A 249 3.84 16.75 20.79
C THR A 249 2.63 16.54 21.69
N PHE A 250 1.74 15.61 21.34
CA PHE A 250 0.56 15.33 22.15
C PHE A 250 0.87 14.66 23.49
N ILE A 251 1.89 13.81 23.55
CA ILE A 251 2.35 13.20 24.81
C ILE A 251 2.88 14.30 25.76
N ASN A 252 3.77 15.16 25.29
CA ASN A 252 4.34 16.25 26.10
C ASN A 252 3.27 17.27 26.50
N LEU A 253 2.36 17.61 25.60
CA LEU A 253 1.22 18.48 25.91
C LEU A 253 0.31 17.86 26.99
N ALA A 254 0.05 16.56 26.92
CA ALA A 254 -0.74 15.86 27.94
C ALA A 254 -0.05 15.88 29.30
N ILE A 255 1.27 15.65 29.35
CA ILE A 255 2.06 15.74 30.57
C ILE A 255 2.00 17.15 31.15
N TYR A 256 2.21 18.19 30.32
CA TYR A 256 2.15 19.58 30.76
C TYR A 256 0.77 19.98 31.30
N LYS A 257 -0.31 19.63 30.59
CA LYS A 257 -1.67 19.93 31.04
C LYS A 257 -2.04 19.15 32.33
N ALA A 258 -1.48 17.97 32.51
CA ALA A 258 -1.70 17.15 33.69
C ALA A 258 -0.92 17.67 34.91
N ASP A 259 0.31 18.12 34.70
CA ASP A 259 1.19 18.70 35.70
C ASP A 259 2.16 19.70 35.05
N ALA A 260 1.88 20.99 35.22
CA ALA A 260 2.69 22.06 34.63
C ALA A 260 4.12 22.10 35.21
N SER A 261 4.37 21.56 36.40
CA SER A 261 5.70 21.54 37.03
C SER A 261 6.68 20.61 36.31
N GLN A 262 6.19 19.74 35.42
CA GLN A 262 7.03 18.88 34.60
C GLN A 262 7.87 19.69 33.59
N PHE A 263 7.48 20.93 33.27
CA PHE A 263 8.19 21.79 32.33
C PHE A 263 8.47 23.16 32.94
N ALA A 264 9.68 23.69 32.70
CA ALA A 264 9.99 25.09 32.95
C ALA A 264 9.80 25.87 31.64
N ALA A 265 8.95 26.90 31.68
CA ALA A 265 8.64 27.76 30.54
C ALA A 265 8.57 29.23 31.00
N GLU A 266 9.11 30.13 30.19
CA GLU A 266 9.09 31.58 30.47
C GLU A 266 7.70 32.19 30.27
N ALA A 267 6.91 31.60 29.35
CA ALA A 267 5.54 32.00 29.03
C ALA A 267 4.65 30.77 28.86
N VAL A 268 3.33 30.95 28.85
CA VAL A 268 2.38 29.86 28.60
C VAL A 268 2.67 29.25 27.22
N PRO A 269 3.13 27.98 27.14
CA PRO A 269 3.56 27.38 25.90
C PRO A 269 2.38 27.14 24.97
N SER A 270 2.52 27.57 23.72
CA SER A 270 1.55 27.30 22.67
C SER A 270 1.68 25.86 22.16
N PHE A 271 0.69 25.35 21.42
CA PHE A 271 0.79 24.06 20.74
C PHE A 271 2.02 23.99 19.81
N LEU A 272 2.33 25.09 19.10
CA LEU A 272 3.50 25.17 18.22
C LEU A 272 4.82 25.08 19.00
N THR A 273 4.86 25.59 20.23
CA THR A 273 6.00 25.44 21.13
C THR A 273 6.26 23.97 21.42
N PHE A 274 5.22 23.15 21.66
CA PHE A 274 5.37 21.71 21.84
C PHE A 274 5.77 20.96 20.55
N VAL A 275 5.32 21.42 19.37
CA VAL A 275 5.75 20.88 18.08
C VAL A 275 7.25 21.12 17.89
N HIS A 276 7.70 22.35 18.11
CA HIS A 276 9.12 22.72 18.04
C HIS A 276 9.95 21.94 19.07
N TYR A 277 9.47 21.83 20.31
CA TYR A 277 10.12 21.05 21.36
C TYR A 277 10.28 19.57 20.96
N SER A 278 9.23 18.95 20.43
CA SER A 278 9.25 17.54 20.03
C SER A 278 10.13 17.30 18.80
N LEU A 279 10.16 18.25 17.86
CA LEU A 279 11.05 18.23 16.71
C LEU A 279 12.52 18.32 17.16
N SER A 280 12.86 19.28 18.00
CA SER A 280 14.22 19.48 18.53
C SER A 280 14.67 18.30 19.39
N GLY A 281 13.75 17.74 20.20
CA GLY A 281 14.03 16.58 21.05
C GLY A 281 14.43 15.32 20.26
N LEU A 282 13.93 15.13 19.03
CA LEU A 282 14.40 14.03 18.17
C LEU A 282 15.87 14.17 17.76
N PHE A 283 16.43 15.38 17.78
CA PHE A 283 17.84 15.65 17.53
C PHE A 283 18.67 15.82 18.81
N VAL A 284 18.13 15.43 19.97
CA VAL A 284 18.78 15.61 21.28
C VAL A 284 19.02 17.10 21.62
N ASN A 285 18.28 18.01 20.97
CA ASN A 285 18.37 19.45 21.20
C ASN A 285 17.25 19.91 22.14
N GLY A 286 17.55 20.88 22.99
CA GLY A 286 16.55 21.63 23.76
C GLY A 286 16.08 22.89 23.03
N ILE A 287 15.07 23.56 23.57
CA ILE A 287 14.69 24.92 23.18
C ILE A 287 14.56 25.77 24.44
N ASP A 288 14.98 27.03 24.40
CA ASP A 288 14.99 27.89 25.59
C ASP A 288 13.58 28.18 26.10
N SER A 289 12.60 28.29 25.19
CA SER A 289 11.20 28.58 25.54
C SER A 289 10.49 27.47 26.34
N LEU A 290 11.02 26.25 26.33
CA LEU A 290 10.41 25.10 27.01
C LEU A 290 11.48 24.04 27.32
N SER A 291 11.79 23.88 28.60
CA SER A 291 12.74 22.87 29.07
C SER A 291 12.05 21.84 29.98
N PRO A 292 12.42 20.55 29.90
CA PRO A 292 11.89 19.54 30.79
C PRO A 292 12.54 19.67 32.18
N HIS A 293 11.72 19.64 33.22
CA HIS A 293 12.17 19.76 34.60
C HIS A 293 11.81 18.52 35.42
N GLY A 294 10.58 18.02 35.27
CA GLY A 294 10.11 16.84 35.99
C GLY A 294 10.51 15.51 35.34
N THR A 295 10.44 14.43 36.11
CA THR A 295 10.87 13.08 35.71
C THR A 295 10.20 12.58 34.44
N LEU A 296 8.89 12.84 34.25
CA LEU A 296 8.17 12.35 33.07
C LEU A 296 8.58 13.11 31.81
N ALA A 297 8.71 14.44 31.90
CA ALA A 297 9.18 15.25 30.78
C ALA A 297 10.61 14.89 30.37
N LEU A 298 11.50 14.69 31.35
CA LEU A 298 12.87 14.22 31.11
C LEU A 298 12.89 12.84 30.45
N ALA A 299 12.09 11.89 30.94
CA ALA A 299 11.99 10.57 30.33
C ALA A 299 11.51 10.64 28.86
N MET A 300 10.58 11.54 28.55
CA MET A 300 10.11 11.77 27.18
C MET A 300 11.14 12.46 26.29
N GLN A 301 11.92 13.39 26.83
CA GLN A 301 13.04 13.99 26.10
C GLN A 301 14.11 12.95 25.78
N ILE A 302 14.49 12.10 26.74
CA ILE A 302 15.45 11.01 26.53
C ILE A 302 14.93 10.03 25.48
N LEU A 303 13.65 9.63 25.60
CA LEU A 303 13.04 8.75 24.60
C LEU A 303 13.07 9.37 23.21
N ALA A 304 12.68 10.64 23.07
CA ALA A 304 12.75 11.35 21.79
C ALA A 304 14.19 11.37 21.23
N GLY A 305 15.17 11.67 22.10
CA GLY A 305 16.58 11.68 21.75
C GLY A 305 17.14 10.32 21.35
N VAL A 306 16.55 9.21 21.80
CA VAL A 306 16.88 7.85 21.31
C VAL A 306 16.16 7.53 20.00
N LEU A 307 14.90 7.93 19.88
CA LEU A 307 14.07 7.62 18.71
C LEU A 307 14.58 8.27 17.42
N GLY A 308 15.15 9.47 17.48
CA GLY A 308 15.70 10.15 16.30
C GLY A 308 16.91 9.43 15.68
N PRO A 309 18.01 9.20 16.42
CA PRO A 309 19.14 8.41 15.96
C PRO A 309 18.74 7.00 15.53
N LEU A 310 17.78 6.36 16.22
CA LEU A 310 17.26 5.05 15.84
C LEU A 310 16.57 5.08 14.46
N LEU A 311 15.82 6.13 14.13
CA LEU A 311 15.23 6.30 12.79
C LEU A 311 16.32 6.40 11.73
N LEU A 312 17.33 7.25 11.96
CA LEU A 312 18.44 7.45 11.02
C LEU A 312 19.23 6.15 10.82
N MET A 313 19.57 5.45 11.90
CA MET A 313 20.27 4.17 11.84
C MET A 313 19.47 3.13 11.07
N THR A 314 18.15 3.03 11.33
CA THR A 314 17.29 2.08 10.61
C THR A 314 17.19 2.44 9.12
N LEU A 315 17.07 3.73 8.79
CA LEU A 315 17.03 4.19 7.41
C LEU A 315 18.33 3.83 6.67
N THR A 316 19.48 4.09 7.29
CA THR A 316 20.81 3.73 6.76
C THR A 316 20.95 2.21 6.59
N LEU A 317 20.56 1.42 7.60
CA LEU A 317 20.58 -0.04 7.51
C LEU A 317 19.68 -0.54 6.37
N THR A 318 18.51 0.06 6.21
CA THR A 318 17.57 -0.29 5.12
C THR A 318 18.18 0.05 3.76
N ALA A 319 18.88 1.18 3.64
CA ALA A 319 19.59 1.56 2.43
C ALA A 319 20.66 0.51 2.10
N ILE A 320 21.53 0.18 3.07
CA ILE A 320 22.59 -0.81 2.92
C ILE A 320 22.02 -2.17 2.53
N VAL A 321 20.98 -2.65 3.24
CA VAL A 321 20.33 -3.93 2.93
C VAL A 321 19.69 -3.90 1.55
N SER A 322 19.06 -2.79 1.14
CA SER A 322 18.47 -2.66 -0.19
C SER A 322 19.54 -2.74 -1.28
N PHE A 323 20.66 -2.03 -1.12
CA PHE A 323 21.81 -2.10 -2.03
C PHE A 323 22.41 -3.51 -2.08
N LYS A 324 22.60 -4.13 -0.91
CA LYS A 324 23.13 -5.49 -0.78
C LYS A 324 22.20 -6.52 -1.43
N GLN A 325 20.89 -6.43 -1.23
CA GLN A 325 19.92 -7.33 -1.86
C GLN A 325 19.79 -7.16 -3.36
N VAL A 326 19.97 -5.94 -3.87
CA VAL A 326 20.07 -5.71 -5.33
C VAL A 326 21.28 -6.47 -5.87
N ARG A 327 22.40 -6.44 -5.15
CA ARG A 327 23.66 -7.10 -5.52
C ARG A 327 23.65 -8.62 -5.33
N GLU A 328 23.05 -9.12 -4.25
CA GLU A 328 23.20 -10.52 -3.83
C GLU A 328 22.14 -11.47 -4.37
N GLY A 329 21.06 -11.02 -5.03
CA GLY A 329 20.23 -11.80 -5.97
C GLY A 329 19.46 -13.04 -5.47
N GLU A 330 20.06 -13.90 -4.64
CA GLU A 330 19.76 -15.33 -4.46
C GLU A 330 18.34 -15.61 -3.97
N ALA A 331 17.88 -14.94 -2.90
CA ALA A 331 16.56 -15.21 -2.33
C ALA A 331 15.40 -14.81 -3.26
N LEU A 332 15.65 -13.94 -4.23
CA LEU A 332 14.69 -13.47 -5.23
C LEU A 332 14.82 -14.16 -6.56
N GLU A 333 16.04 -14.54 -6.92
CA GLU A 333 16.29 -15.41 -8.05
C GLU A 333 15.50 -16.71 -7.89
N GLY A 334 15.46 -17.29 -6.69
CA GLY A 334 14.57 -18.43 -6.41
C GLY A 334 13.09 -18.13 -6.68
N ALA A 335 12.59 -16.99 -6.21
CA ALA A 335 11.17 -16.63 -6.41
C ALA A 335 10.84 -16.29 -7.88
N LEU A 336 11.75 -15.65 -8.61
CA LEU A 336 11.59 -15.41 -10.05
C LEU A 336 11.75 -16.70 -10.85
N ALA A 337 12.65 -17.60 -10.41
CA ALA A 337 12.81 -18.93 -10.97
C ALA A 337 11.53 -19.74 -10.85
N ASP A 338 10.76 -19.62 -9.76
CA ASP A 338 9.45 -20.27 -9.64
C ASP A 338 8.44 -19.80 -10.72
N ILE A 339 8.43 -18.50 -11.05
CA ILE A 339 7.57 -18.00 -12.14
C ILE A 339 8.08 -18.52 -13.48
N LYS A 340 9.39 -18.42 -13.73
CA LYS A 340 10.01 -18.91 -14.98
C LYS A 340 9.75 -20.40 -15.14
N GLU A 341 9.92 -21.20 -14.11
CA GLU A 341 9.61 -22.63 -14.08
C GLU A 341 8.12 -22.90 -14.32
N SER A 342 7.22 -22.13 -13.70
CA SER A 342 5.79 -22.28 -13.96
C SER A 342 5.44 -21.96 -15.42
N ALA A 343 6.09 -20.95 -16.02
CA ALA A 343 5.96 -20.64 -17.44
C ALA A 343 6.57 -21.73 -18.34
N ARG A 344 7.71 -22.31 -17.95
CA ARG A 344 8.36 -23.44 -18.63
C ARG A 344 7.47 -24.67 -18.63
N ASN A 345 6.90 -25.01 -17.48
CA ASN A 345 5.98 -26.15 -17.35
C ASN A 345 4.72 -25.93 -18.18
N LEU A 346 4.21 -24.70 -18.23
CA LEU A 346 3.07 -24.36 -19.10
C LEU A 346 3.45 -24.45 -20.58
N ASN A 347 4.65 -24.02 -20.98
CA ASN A 347 5.15 -24.18 -22.35
C ASN A 347 5.34 -25.64 -22.74
N GLY A 348 5.89 -26.47 -21.85
CA GLY A 348 6.04 -27.92 -22.06
C GLY A 348 4.67 -28.56 -22.27
N TRP A 349 3.72 -28.27 -21.37
CA TRP A 349 2.35 -28.72 -21.50
C TRP A 349 1.68 -28.26 -22.80
N LEU A 350 1.90 -27.01 -23.24
CA LEU A 350 1.39 -26.52 -24.52
C LEU A 350 2.01 -27.22 -25.72
N THR A 351 3.30 -27.51 -25.67
CA THR A 351 3.99 -28.24 -26.72
C THR A 351 3.45 -29.67 -26.83
N GLU A 352 3.19 -30.32 -25.70
CA GLU A 352 2.56 -31.64 -25.64
C GLU A 352 1.10 -31.61 -26.13
N GLU A 353 0.33 -30.61 -25.70
CA GLU A 353 -1.10 -30.48 -26.01
C GLU A 353 -1.35 -30.11 -27.47
N TYR A 354 -0.53 -29.24 -28.06
CA TYR A 354 -0.72 -28.72 -29.42
C TYR A 354 0.25 -29.31 -30.45
N GLU A 355 1.21 -30.14 -30.04
CA GLU A 355 2.26 -30.75 -30.87
C GLU A 355 3.10 -29.74 -31.67
N VAL A 356 3.15 -28.48 -31.23
CA VAL A 356 3.83 -27.38 -31.93
C VAL A 356 4.60 -26.53 -30.91
N PRO A 357 5.87 -26.20 -31.17
CA PRO A 357 6.63 -25.33 -30.28
C PRO A 357 6.04 -23.90 -30.25
N PRO A 358 6.14 -23.17 -29.12
CA PRO A 358 5.48 -21.87 -28.95
C PRO A 358 5.81 -20.81 -30.01
N GLY A 359 7.07 -20.77 -30.49
CA GLY A 359 7.48 -19.84 -31.56
C GLY A 359 6.80 -20.12 -32.88
N GLU A 360 6.69 -21.38 -33.27
CA GLU A 360 5.97 -21.78 -34.48
C GLU A 360 4.46 -21.57 -34.31
N ALA A 361 3.90 -21.88 -33.14
CA ALA A 361 2.51 -21.62 -32.82
C ALA A 361 2.14 -20.14 -32.99
N LEU A 362 3.01 -19.23 -32.53
CA LEU A 362 2.82 -17.79 -32.73
C LEU A 362 2.83 -17.40 -34.22
N ARG A 363 3.79 -17.91 -35.01
CA ARG A 363 3.85 -17.66 -36.46
C ARG A 363 2.58 -18.12 -37.17
N ARG A 364 2.09 -19.33 -36.82
CA ARG A 364 0.83 -19.87 -37.36
C ARG A 364 -0.36 -18.99 -36.95
N LEU A 365 -0.45 -18.55 -35.70
CA LEU A 365 -1.51 -17.63 -35.27
C LEU A 365 -1.47 -16.28 -36.01
N GLN A 366 -0.29 -15.74 -36.31
CA GLN A 366 -0.14 -14.51 -37.09
C GLN A 366 -0.62 -14.69 -38.53
N GLN A 367 -0.25 -15.81 -39.18
CA GLN A 367 -0.73 -16.16 -40.52
C GLN A 367 -2.25 -16.33 -40.57
N MET A 368 -2.85 -16.80 -39.47
CA MET A 368 -4.30 -16.92 -39.32
C MET A 368 -5.00 -15.60 -38.98
N GLY A 369 -4.28 -14.49 -38.84
CA GLY A 369 -4.87 -13.18 -38.51
C GLY A 369 -5.47 -13.09 -37.10
N ALA A 370 -5.00 -13.93 -36.16
CA ALA A 370 -5.55 -13.94 -34.80
C ALA A 370 -5.17 -12.66 -34.04
N ALA A 371 -6.16 -11.95 -33.49
CA ALA A 371 -5.92 -10.71 -32.74
C ALA A 371 -4.99 -10.89 -31.52
N THR A 372 -5.04 -12.07 -30.89
CA THR A 372 -4.17 -12.44 -29.75
C THR A 372 -2.70 -12.54 -30.15
N ALA A 373 -2.40 -12.87 -31.41
CA ALA A 373 -1.02 -12.98 -31.91
C ALA A 373 -0.29 -11.62 -31.86
N GLY A 374 -1.00 -10.52 -32.18
CA GLY A 374 -0.46 -9.17 -32.10
C GLY A 374 -0.12 -8.77 -30.67
N LEU A 375 -0.98 -9.11 -29.70
CA LEU A 375 -0.71 -8.87 -28.27
C LEU A 375 0.47 -9.71 -27.76
N VAL A 376 0.54 -10.97 -28.15
CA VAL A 376 1.65 -11.87 -27.82
C VAL A 376 2.97 -11.33 -28.37
N ALA A 377 3.01 -10.92 -29.64
CA ALA A 377 4.19 -10.32 -30.26
C ALA A 377 4.58 -8.98 -29.59
N LEU A 378 3.60 -8.15 -29.25
CA LEU A 378 3.84 -6.90 -28.51
C LEU A 378 4.49 -7.17 -27.15
N LEU A 379 3.97 -8.14 -26.38
CA LEU A 379 4.57 -8.51 -25.09
C LEU A 379 5.99 -9.07 -25.26
N ALA A 380 6.19 -9.96 -26.24
CA ALA A 380 7.51 -10.52 -26.54
C ALA A 380 8.54 -9.42 -26.88
N SER A 381 8.16 -8.44 -27.71
CA SER A 381 9.05 -7.32 -28.07
C SER A 381 9.49 -6.43 -26.90
N ARG A 382 8.79 -6.52 -25.75
CA ARG A 382 9.09 -5.74 -24.53
C ARG A 382 9.94 -6.52 -23.53
N ILE A 383 10.24 -7.78 -23.80
CA ILE A 383 11.07 -8.65 -22.97
C ILE A 383 12.43 -8.81 -23.68
N PRO A 384 13.56 -8.52 -23.01
CA PRO A 384 14.89 -8.81 -23.54
C PRO A 384 15.07 -10.30 -23.86
N GLY A 385 15.78 -10.62 -24.94
CA GLY A 385 15.97 -12.01 -25.39
C GLY A 385 16.64 -12.90 -24.33
N ASP A 386 17.58 -12.36 -23.55
CA ASP A 386 18.24 -13.05 -22.43
C ASP A 386 17.31 -13.38 -21.25
N PHE A 387 16.10 -12.83 -21.24
CA PHE A 387 15.09 -13.15 -20.24
C PHE A 387 14.09 -14.21 -20.73
N ASP A 388 13.99 -14.44 -22.05
CA ASP A 388 12.95 -15.24 -22.70
C ASP A 388 13.55 -16.28 -23.66
N ASP A 389 14.22 -17.29 -23.09
CA ASP A 389 14.94 -18.38 -23.79
C ASP A 389 14.09 -19.25 -24.75
N TYR A 390 12.81 -18.92 -24.99
CA TYR A 390 11.83 -19.81 -25.64
C TYR A 390 11.33 -19.31 -26.99
N PHE A 391 11.64 -18.07 -27.35
CA PHE A 391 11.17 -17.44 -28.57
C PHE A 391 12.34 -16.75 -29.26
N ASP A 392 13.37 -17.54 -29.60
CA ASP A 392 14.28 -17.17 -30.67
C ASP A 392 13.48 -17.22 -31.97
N VAL A 393 12.87 -16.07 -32.30
CA VAL A 393 12.32 -15.81 -33.62
C VAL A 393 13.45 -15.14 -34.37
N ASP A 394 14.23 -15.95 -35.11
CA ASP A 394 15.15 -15.44 -36.13
C ASP A 394 14.45 -14.51 -37.13
#